data_AF-A0A401ZUH7-F1
#
_entry.id   AF-A0A401ZUH7-F1
#
_cell.length_a   1.000
_cell.length_b   1.000
_cell.length_c   1.000
_cell.angle_alpha   90.00
_cell.angle_beta   90.00
_cell.angle_gamma   90.00
#
_symmetry.space_group_name_H-M   'P 1'
#
loop_
_entity.id
_entity.type
_entity.pdbx_description
1 polymer ?
#
loop_
_entity_poly.entity_id
_entity_poly.type
_entity_poly.pdbx_seq_one_letter_code
_entity_poly.pdbx_strand_id
1 'polypeptide(L)'
;MYLHDTLQVCLCAVISRYPCHRLDLNTEILGLHTNDVKGWVVDEVVELLQAMCPQLLHMEADLVIDPGDCAIYLPFYSRTVPLCLLHCWGKMPPPCKHIPPKIEQWKPVALVAR
;
A
#
# COMPACT_ATOMS: atom_id res chain seq x y z
N MET A 1 2.35 -6.51 -3.95
CA MET A 1 3.07 -5.60 -3.04
C MET A 1 2.30 -5.60 -1.74
N TYR A 2 3.02 -5.77 -0.64
CA TYR A 2 2.47 -5.66 0.70
C TYR A 2 3.35 -4.68 1.48
N LEU A 3 2.74 -3.77 2.22
CA LEU A 3 3.42 -2.81 3.06
C LEU A 3 2.61 -2.62 4.34
N HIS A 4 3.28 -2.81 5.47
CA HIS A 4 2.73 -2.58 6.80
C HIS A 4 3.50 -1.42 7.43
N ASP A 5 2.85 -0.27 7.54
CA ASP A 5 3.42 0.98 8.06
C ASP A 5 2.27 1.92 8.43
N THR A 6 2.57 3.17 8.78
CA THR A 6 1.55 4.21 8.95
C THR A 6 0.75 4.44 7.66
N LEU A 7 -0.50 4.90 7.82
CA LEU A 7 -1.37 5.24 6.71
C LEU A 7 -0.72 6.28 5.78
N GLN A 8 -0.04 7.27 6.33
CA GLN A 8 0.69 8.28 5.54
C GLN A 8 1.76 7.63 4.66
N VAL A 9 2.58 6.74 5.21
CA VAL A 9 3.62 6.04 4.44
C VAL A 9 2.98 5.16 3.36
N CYS A 10 1.88 4.48 3.67
CA CYS A 10 1.12 3.71 2.69
C CYS A 10 0.63 4.58 1.53
N LEU A 11 -0.01 5.72 1.81
CA LEU A 11 -0.49 6.65 0.79
C LEU A 11 0.66 7.23 -0.06
N CYS A 12 1.76 7.64 0.57
CA CYS A 12 2.98 8.08 -0.12
C CYS A 12 3.55 7.00 -1.05
N ALA A 13 3.52 5.73 -0.62
CA ALA A 13 3.96 4.62 -1.46
C ALA A 13 3.05 4.44 -2.69
N VAL A 14 1.74 4.70 -2.55
CA VAL A 14 0.80 4.70 -3.67
C VAL A 14 1.07 5.86 -4.63
N ILE A 15 1.25 7.08 -4.13
CA ILE A 15 1.59 8.25 -4.96
C ILE A 15 2.85 7.98 -5.78
N SER A 16 3.90 7.47 -5.13
CA SER A 16 5.20 7.24 -5.77
C SER A 16 5.16 6.14 -6.83
N ARG A 17 4.47 5.03 -6.56
CA ARG A 17 4.49 3.84 -7.43
C ARG A 17 3.33 3.78 -8.42
N TYR A 18 2.23 4.46 -8.09
CA TYR A 18 0.94 4.38 -8.80
C TYR A 18 0.28 5.76 -8.96
N PRO A 19 0.99 6.78 -9.49
CA PRO A 19 0.51 8.17 -9.48
C PRO A 19 -0.79 8.40 -10.27
N CYS A 20 -1.12 7.54 -11.23
CA CYS A 20 -2.36 7.64 -12.01
C CYS A 20 -3.56 6.96 -11.35
N HIS A 21 -3.36 6.25 -10.23
CA HIS A 21 -4.43 5.49 -9.59
C HIS A 21 -5.35 6.42 -8.81
N ARG A 22 -6.58 5.94 -8.62
CA ARG A 22 -7.60 6.63 -7.85
C ARG A 22 -8.01 5.79 -6.66
N LEU A 23 -8.45 6.46 -5.60
CA LEU A 23 -8.93 5.84 -4.38
C LEU A 23 -10.43 6.04 -4.24
N ASP A 24 -11.11 4.99 -3.79
CA ASP A 24 -12.43 5.11 -3.21
C ASP A 24 -12.31 5.00 -1.69
N LEU A 25 -12.87 5.95 -0.96
CA LEU A 25 -12.85 5.98 0.50
C LEU A 25 -14.07 5.26 1.06
N ASN A 26 -13.84 4.45 2.09
CA ASN A 26 -14.90 3.87 2.87
C ASN A 26 -15.37 4.87 3.94
N THR A 27 -16.48 5.52 3.66
CA THR A 27 -17.13 6.49 4.55
C THR A 27 -17.59 5.89 5.86
N GLU A 28 -17.90 4.59 5.91
CA GLU A 28 -18.37 3.92 7.12
C GLU A 28 -17.25 3.86 8.18
N ILE A 29 -16.02 3.61 7.74
CA ILE A 29 -14.84 3.60 8.63
C ILE A 29 -14.49 5.03 9.08
N LEU A 30 -14.66 6.00 8.18
CA LEU A 30 -14.34 7.40 8.47
C LEU A 30 -15.47 8.14 9.21
N GLY A 31 -16.66 7.54 9.35
CA GLY A 31 -17.84 8.20 9.89
C GLY A 31 -18.28 9.44 9.09
N LEU A 32 -17.96 9.50 7.80
CA LEU A 32 -18.23 10.66 6.94
C LEU A 32 -19.55 10.49 6.21
N HIS A 33 -20.38 11.55 6.21
CA HIS A 33 -21.60 11.62 5.40
C HIS A 33 -21.35 12.34 4.08
N THR A 34 -20.32 11.93 3.33
CA THR A 34 -20.04 12.50 2.01
C THR A 34 -20.64 11.63 0.91
N ASN A 35 -21.41 12.25 0.01
CA ASN A 35 -22.10 11.56 -1.08
C ASN A 35 -21.18 11.16 -2.25
N ASP A 36 -19.91 11.58 -2.22
CA ASP A 36 -18.98 11.40 -3.34
C ASP A 36 -17.60 10.94 -2.85
N VAL A 37 -17.46 9.63 -2.65
CA VAL A 37 -16.24 8.99 -2.12
C VAL A 37 -15.55 8.09 -3.13
N LYS A 38 -15.78 8.35 -4.41
CA LYS A 38 -15.22 7.57 -5.50
C LYS A 38 -14.24 8.38 -6.34
N GLY A 39 -13.17 7.73 -6.78
CA GLY A 39 -12.29 8.27 -7.81
C GLY A 39 -11.37 9.40 -7.36
N TRP A 40 -11.04 9.49 -6.07
CA TRP A 40 -10.19 10.54 -5.52
C TRP A 40 -8.73 10.38 -5.93
N VAL A 41 -8.03 11.49 -6.17
CA VAL A 41 -6.57 11.46 -6.31
C VAL A 41 -5.96 11.21 -4.93
N VAL A 42 -4.88 10.42 -4.86
CA VAL A 42 -4.27 10.06 -3.58
C VAL A 42 -3.82 11.31 -2.80
N ASP A 43 -3.30 12.33 -3.49
CA ASP A 43 -2.90 13.60 -2.86
C ASP A 43 -4.11 14.31 -2.21
N GLU A 44 -5.26 14.34 -2.89
CA GLU A 44 -6.50 14.92 -2.35
C GLU A 44 -6.98 14.17 -1.11
N VAL A 45 -6.82 12.84 -1.07
CA VAL A 45 -7.12 12.03 0.11
C VAL A 45 -6.19 12.38 1.28
N VAL A 46 -4.88 12.55 1.03
CA VAL A 46 -3.93 12.94 2.07
C VAL A 46 -4.30 14.31 2.64
N GLU A 47 -4.58 15.29 1.78
CA GLU A 47 -5.00 16.62 2.20
C GLU A 47 -6.30 16.59 3.01
N LEU A 48 -7.30 15.83 2.54
CA LEU A 48 -8.58 15.65 3.24
C LEU A 48 -8.39 15.04 4.63
N LEU A 49 -7.59 13.98 4.73
CA LEU A 49 -7.32 13.31 6.02
C LEU A 49 -6.50 14.20 6.94
N GLN A 50 -5.53 14.95 6.41
CA GLN A 50 -4.74 15.90 7.18
C GLN A 50 -5.63 17.00 7.78
N ALA A 51 -6.66 17.45 7.05
CA ALA A 51 -7.59 18.48 7.48
C ALA A 51 -8.63 17.97 8.49
N MET A 52 -9.20 16.79 8.26
CA MET A 52 -10.32 16.29 9.09
C MET A 52 -9.88 15.40 10.25
N CYS A 53 -8.85 14.59 10.07
CA CYS A 53 -8.45 13.56 11.02
C CYS A 53 -6.94 13.25 10.91
N PRO A 54 -6.05 14.20 11.23
CA PRO A 54 -4.60 14.03 11.05
C PRO A 54 -4.02 12.87 11.88
N GLN A 55 -4.66 12.51 12.99
CA GLN A 55 -4.30 11.34 13.78
C GLN A 55 -4.42 10.03 12.99
N LEU A 56 -5.36 9.94 12.04
CA LEU A 56 -5.56 8.75 11.22
C LEU A 56 -4.34 8.44 10.35
N LEU A 57 -3.66 9.49 9.86
CA LEU A 57 -2.46 9.38 9.04
C LEU A 57 -1.30 8.69 9.77
N HIS A 58 -1.29 8.75 11.09
CA HIS A 58 -0.27 8.13 11.93
C HIS A 58 -0.64 6.72 12.40
N MET A 59 -1.85 6.24 12.08
CA MET A 59 -2.28 4.89 12.47
C MET A 59 -1.64 3.83 11.59
N GLU A 60 -1.41 2.65 12.19
CA GLU A 60 -0.95 1.47 11.46
C GLU A 60 -1.96 1.08 10.37
N ALA A 61 -1.44 0.82 9.19
CA ALA A 61 -2.18 0.48 7.99
C ALA A 61 -1.49 -0.65 7.23
N ASP A 62 -2.31 -1.45 6.54
CA ASP A 62 -1.85 -2.47 5.62
C ASP A 62 -2.20 -2.08 4.20
N LEU A 63 -1.19 -1.83 3.36
CA LEU A 63 -1.37 -1.67 1.93
C LEU A 63 -1.15 -3.02 1.23
N VAL A 64 -2.19 -3.48 0.56
CA VAL A 64 -2.21 -4.70 -0.27
C VAL A 64 -2.43 -4.30 -1.72
N ILE A 65 -1.53 -4.70 -2.60
CA ILE A 65 -1.68 -4.55 -4.06
C ILE A 65 -1.23 -5.84 -4.74
N ASP A 66 -2.16 -6.69 -5.10
CA ASP A 66 -1.98 -7.94 -5.82
C ASP A 66 -3.12 -8.15 -6.83
N PRO A 67 -3.04 -9.14 -7.74
CA PRO A 67 -4.04 -9.31 -8.78
C PRO A 67 -5.49 -9.53 -8.29
N GLY A 68 -5.69 -9.89 -7.03
CA GLY A 68 -7.00 -10.10 -6.41
C GLY A 68 -7.44 -8.98 -5.46
N ASP A 69 -6.50 -8.22 -4.90
CA ASP A 69 -6.79 -7.16 -3.92
C ASP A 69 -5.88 -5.94 -4.06
N CYS A 70 -6.51 -4.77 -4.10
CA CYS A 70 -5.87 -3.46 -4.23
C CYS A 70 -6.52 -2.52 -3.21
N ALA A 71 -6.00 -2.51 -1.99
CA ALA A 71 -6.66 -1.84 -0.89
C ALA A 71 -5.70 -1.41 0.21
N ILE A 72 -6.14 -0.41 0.99
CA ILE A 72 -5.52 -0.02 2.26
C ILE A 72 -6.49 -0.37 3.38
N TYR A 73 -6.01 -1.12 4.36
CA TYR A 73 -6.76 -1.48 5.56
C TYR A 73 -6.23 -0.71 6.77
N LEU A 74 -7.12 -0.43 7.73
CA LEU A 74 -6.73 0.04 9.06
C LEU A 74 -7.11 -1.02 10.09
N PRO A 75 -6.18 -1.91 10.49
CA PRO A 75 -6.46 -3.06 11.36
C PRO A 75 -7.11 -2.72 12.69
N PHE A 76 -6.91 -1.49 13.18
CA PHE A 76 -7.58 -0.98 14.38
C PHE A 76 -9.11 -0.90 14.23
N TYR A 77 -9.60 -0.50 13.05
CA TYR A 77 -11.03 -0.39 12.76
C TYR A 77 -11.59 -1.68 12.18
N SER A 78 -10.89 -2.25 11.19
CA SER A 78 -11.30 -3.49 10.55
C SER A 78 -10.14 -4.15 9.84
N ARG A 79 -10.06 -5.47 9.97
CA ARG A 79 -9.09 -6.32 9.25
C ARG A 79 -9.62 -6.86 7.93
N THR A 80 -10.93 -6.74 7.70
CA THR A 80 -11.61 -7.34 6.54
C THR A 80 -12.26 -6.31 5.65
N VAL A 81 -12.52 -5.11 6.18
CA VAL A 81 -13.11 -4.00 5.42
C VAL A 81 -12.01 -2.97 5.19
N PRO A 82 -11.70 -2.64 3.93
CA PRO A 82 -10.65 -1.68 3.63
C PRO A 82 -11.12 -0.26 3.91
N LEU A 83 -10.18 0.58 4.34
CA LEU A 83 -10.34 2.03 4.41
C LEU A 83 -10.44 2.62 2.99
N CYS A 84 -9.57 2.18 2.09
CA CYS A 84 -9.53 2.67 0.72
C CYS A 84 -9.43 1.50 -0.25
N LEU A 85 -10.16 1.59 -1.37
CA LEU A 85 -9.97 0.72 -2.52
C LEU A 85 -9.17 1.46 -3.60
N LEU A 86 -8.11 0.82 -4.10
CA LEU A 86 -7.27 1.33 -5.18
C LEU A 86 -7.80 0.85 -6.54
N HIS A 87 -8.15 1.82 -7.39
CA HIS A 87 -8.54 1.54 -8.77
C HIS A 87 -7.33 1.54 -9.68
N CYS A 88 -6.80 0.34 -9.93
CA CYS A 88 -5.71 0.11 -10.87
C CYS A 88 -6.24 0.07 -12.31
N TRP A 89 -6.22 1.21 -13.02
CA TRP A 89 -6.63 1.28 -14.43
C TRP A 89 -5.55 0.68 -15.36
N GLY A 90 -5.47 -0.66 -15.39
CA GLY A 90 -4.69 -1.43 -16.38
C GLY A 90 -3.16 -1.42 -16.22
N LYS A 91 -2.62 -0.79 -15.17
CA LYS A 91 -1.18 -0.75 -14.87
C LYS A 91 -0.84 -1.43 -13.55
N MET A 92 -1.34 -2.64 -13.31
CA MET A 92 -0.71 -3.46 -12.29
C MET A 92 0.71 -3.79 -12.78
N PRO A 93 1.77 -3.43 -12.04
CA PRO A 93 3.12 -3.81 -12.39
C PRO A 93 3.13 -5.34 -12.47
N PRO A 94 3.79 -5.92 -13.49
CA PRO A 94 3.91 -7.36 -13.59
C PRO A 94 4.45 -7.87 -12.25
N PRO A 95 3.92 -8.99 -11.72
CA PRO A 95 4.36 -9.52 -10.44
C PRO A 95 5.88 -9.62 -10.47
N CYS A 96 6.55 -8.91 -9.56
CA CYS A 96 8.00 -8.97 -9.43
C CYS A 96 8.36 -10.44 -9.27
N LYS A 97 8.87 -11.07 -10.33
CA LYS A 97 9.52 -12.36 -10.22
C LYS A 97 10.71 -12.10 -9.31
N HIS A 98 10.58 -12.44 -8.04
CA HIS A 98 11.71 -12.52 -7.14
C HIS A 98 12.64 -13.57 -7.75
N ILE A 99 13.63 -13.12 -8.53
CA ILE A 99 14.74 -13.96 -8.94
C ILE A 99 15.58 -14.07 -7.66
N PRO A 100 15.55 -15.20 -6.94
CA PRO A 100 16.44 -15.35 -5.81
C PRO A 100 17.87 -15.12 -6.32
N PRO A 101 18.71 -14.36 -5.60
CA PRO A 101 20.09 -14.19 -6.00
C PRO A 101 20.67 -15.58 -6.20
N LYS A 102 21.25 -15.80 -7.39
CA LYS A 102 21.93 -17.03 -7.73
C LYS A 102 23.02 -17.18 -6.68
N ILE A 103 22.82 -18.09 -5.73
CA ILE A 103 23.84 -18.43 -4.72
C ILE A 103 25.02 -18.95 -5.53
N GLU A 104 26.01 -18.10 -5.79
CA GLU A 104 27.32 -18.56 -6.25
C GLU A 104 27.83 -19.48 -5.15
N GLN A 105 27.81 -20.77 -5.47
CA GLN A 105 28.36 -21.82 -4.63
C GLN A 105 29.77 -21.40 -4.23
N TRP A 106 29.93 -21.03 -2.95
CA TRP A 106 31.24 -20.88 -2.34
C TRP A 106 32.00 -22.20 -2.52
N LYS A 107 33.03 -22.17 -3.36
CA LYS A 107 34.02 -23.25 -3.41
C LYS A 107 34.90 -23.07 -2.17
N PRO A 108 35.01 -24.07 -1.28
CA PRO A 108 35.97 -23.98 -0.20
C PRO A 108 37.38 -23.89 -0.78
N VAL A 109 38.11 -22.84 -0.40
CA VAL A 109 39.54 -22.72 -0.68
C VAL A 109 40.23 -23.89 0.01
N ALA A 110 40.83 -24.78 -0.79
CA ALA A 110 41.65 -25.86 -0.26
C ALA A 110 42.86 -25.24 0.45
N LEU A 111 42.92 -25.45 1.77
CA LEU A 111 44.07 -25.12 2.61
C LEU A 111 45.22 -26.06 2.20
N VAL A 112 46.16 -25.57 1.39
CA VAL A 112 47.39 -26.31 1.09
C VAL A 112 48.34 -26.11 2.27
N ALA A 113 48.45 -27.13 3.13
CA ALA A 113 49.49 -27.22 4.13
C ALA A 113 50.78 -27.69 3.45
N ARG A 114 51.81 -26.84 3.43
CA ARG A 114 53.23 -27.21 3.35
C ARG A 114 54.06 -26.21 4.13
#